data_AF-A0ABD0NYR0-F1
#
_entry.id   AF-A0ABD0NYR0-F1
#
_cell.length_a   1.000
_cell.length_b   1.000
_cell.length_c   1.000
_cell.angle_alpha   90.00
_cell.angle_beta   90.00
_cell.angle_gamma   90.00
#
_symmetry.space_group_name_H-M   'P 1'
#
loop_
_entity.id
_entity.type
_entity.pdbx_description
1 polymer ?
#
loop_
_entity_poly.entity_id
_entity_poly.type
_entity_poly.pdbx_seq_one_letter_code
_entity_poly.pdbx_strand_id
1 'polypeptide(L)' 'FRTEVNYDVLEVRDGRYPSSPLIGSYQGTQVPQFLISTSNFLYLVFTTDKSHSDIGFRIRYE' A
#
# COMPACT_ATOMS: atom_id res chain seq x y z
N PHE A 1 8.90 1.62 -6.34
CA PHE A 1 8.46 1.25 -4.99
C PHE A 1 9.62 0.55 -4.31
N ARG A 2 10.04 1.03 -3.15
CA ARG A 2 10.99 0.33 -2.29
C ARG A 2 10.72 0.75 -0.84
N THR A 3 10.50 -0.22 0.03
CA THR A 3 10.30 -0.04 1.47
C THR A 3 11.11 -1.06 2.25
N GLU A 4 11.30 -0.86 3.55
CA GLU A 4 12.00 -1.83 4.39
C GLU A 4 11.20 -3.14 4.56
N VAL A 5 11.81 -4.28 4.24
CA VAL A 5 11.16 -5.60 4.30
C VAL A 5 10.90 -6.00 5.75
N ASN A 6 9.66 -6.39 6.07
CA ASN A 6 9.17 -6.77 7.39
C ASN A 6 8.94 -5.62 8.39
N TYR A 7 9.22 -4.37 8.01
CA TYR A 7 9.06 -3.19 8.88
C TYR A 7 8.10 -2.17 8.27
N ASP A 8 8.29 -1.85 6.98
CA ASP A 8 7.47 -0.88 6.27
C ASP A 8 6.47 -1.58 5.34
N VAL A 9 5.18 -1.39 5.61
CA VAL A 9 4.09 -2.05 4.88
C VAL A 9 3.10 -1.02 4.35
N LEU A 10 2.79 -1.12 3.05
CA LEU A 10 1.68 -0.42 2.42
C LEU A 10 0.49 -1.37 2.25
N GLU A 11 -0.59 -1.13 2.98
CA GLU A 11 -1.87 -1.80 2.80
C GLU A 11 -2.80 -0.99 1.88
N VAL A 12 -3.49 -1.70 0.99
CA VAL A 12 -4.50 -1.15 0.07
C VAL A 12 -5.82 -1.86 0.29
N ARG A 13 -6.87 -1.10 0.56
CA ARG A 13 -8.21 -1.59 0.86
C ARG A 13 -9.26 -1.04 -0.12
N ASP A 14 -10.21 -1.89 -0.50
CA ASP A 14 -11.26 -1.59 -1.47
C ASP A 14 -12.49 -0.97 -0.80
N GLY A 15 -12.49 0.35 -0.71
CA GLY A 15 -13.56 1.14 -0.09
C GLY A 15 -13.02 2.34 0.69
N ARG A 16 -13.92 3.03 1.40
CA ARG A 16 -13.64 4.31 2.05
C ARG A 16 -13.10 4.18 3.49
N TYR A 17 -13.16 2.99 4.08
CA TYR A 17 -12.96 2.81 5.52
C TYR A 17 -11.75 1.93 5.83
N PRO A 18 -11.16 2.06 7.03
CA PRO A 18 -10.11 1.14 7.48
C PRO A 18 -10.56 -0.33 7.55
N SER A 19 -11.86 -0.56 7.76
CA SER A 19 -12.48 -1.88 7.78
C SER A 19 -12.83 -2.41 6.38
N SER A 20 -12.59 -1.64 5.32
CA SER A 20 -12.83 -2.09 3.95
C SER A 20 -11.95 -3.31 3.60
N PRO A 21 -12.42 -4.20 2.69
CA PRO A 21 -11.69 -5.40 2.30
C PRO A 21 -10.25 -5.11 1.88
N LEU A 22 -9.30 -5.87 2.42
CA LEU A 22 -7.89 -5.78 2.02
C LEU A 22 -7.71 -6.41 0.64
N ILE A 23 -7.16 -5.66 -0.30
CA ILE A 23 -6.87 -6.12 -1.67
C ILE A 23 -5.38 -6.25 -1.96
N GLY A 24 -4.53 -5.63 -1.12
CA GLY A 24 -3.09 -5.73 -1.26
C GLY A 24 -2.34 -5.32 -0.01
N SER A 25 -1.22 -6.00 0.24
CA SER A 25 -0.23 -5.62 1.25
C SER A 25 1.15 -5.77 0.64
N TYR A 26 1.94 -4.70 0.67
CA TYR A 26 3.19 -4.59 -0.07
C TYR A 26 4.33 -4.12 0.81
N GLN A 27 5.50 -4.74 0.64
CA GLN A 27 6.75 -4.37 1.29
C GLN A 27 7.93 -4.71 0.39
N GLY A 28 9.11 -4.16 0.68
CA GLY A 28 10.29 -4.42 -0.12
C GLY A 28 10.18 -3.80 -1.51
N THR A 29 10.40 -4.59 -2.56
CA THR A 29 10.42 -4.11 -3.96
C THR A 29 9.29 -4.65 -4.83
N GLN A 30 8.49 -5.59 -4.31
CA GLN A 30 7.46 -6.28 -5.09
C GLN A 30 6.10 -5.60 -4.95
N VAL A 31 5.53 -5.17 -6.06
CA VAL A 31 4.19 -4.56 -6.16
C VAL A 31 3.57 -4.95 -7.50
N PRO A 32 2.24 -5.08 -7.58
CA PRO A 32 1.55 -5.37 -8.82
C PRO A 32 1.66 -4.20 -9.80
N GLN A 33 1.68 -4.50 -11.09
CA GLN A 33 1.68 -3.47 -12.12
C GLN A 33 0.40 -2.63 -12.11
N PHE A 34 -0.74 -3.27 -11.78
CA PHE A 34 -2.05 -2.63 -11.70
C PHE A 34 -2.85 -3.18 -10.52
N LEU A 35 -3.67 -2.33 -9.93
CA LEU A 35 -4.64 -2.69 -8.91
C LEU A 35 -5.97 -2.02 -9.28
N ILE A 36 -7.02 -2.83 -9.38
CA ILE A 36 -8.35 -2.42 -9.83
C ILE A 36 -9.28 -2.49 -8.62
N SER A 37 -9.86 -1.37 -8.21
CA SER A 37 -10.87 -1.34 -7.17
C SER A 37 -12.22 -1.84 -7.72
N THR A 38 -13.01 -2.46 -6.85
CA THR A 38 -14.43 -2.73 -7.17
C THR A 38 -15.33 -1.59 -6.70
N SER A 39 -14.80 -0.67 -5.88
CA SER A 39 -15.44 0.56 -5.42
C SER A 39 -14.87 1.82 -6.09
N ASN A 40 -15.54 2.95 -5.86
CA ASN A 40 -15.05 4.30 -6.22
C ASN A 40 -14.09 4.89 -5.17
N PHE A 41 -13.75 4.10 -4.14
CA PHE A 41 -12.89 4.53 -3.04
C PHE A 41 -11.81 3.49 -2.80
N LEU A 42 -10.60 3.96 -2.55
CA LEU A 42 -9.51 3.17 -1.99
C LEU A 42 -9.08 3.79 -0.66
N TYR A 43 -8.77 2.92 0.30
CA TYR A 43 -8.19 3.32 1.57
C TYR A 43 -6.77 2.77 1.68
N LEU A 44 -5.80 3.68 1.84
CA LEU A 44 -4.37 3.37 1.86
C LEU A 44 -3.82 3.58 3.27
N VAL A 45 -3.08 2.61 3.78
CA VAL A 45 -2.38 2.71 5.07
C VAL A 45 -0.91 2.40 4.84
N PHE A 46 -0.04 3.36 5.14
CA PHE A 46 1.40 3.14 5.16
C PHE A 46 1.88 3.15 6.60
N THR A 47 2.37 2.02 7.07
CA THR A 47 2.89 1.83 8.43
C THR A 47 4.40 1.64 8.33
N THR A 48 5.15 2.43 9.11
CA THR A 48 6.60 2.37 9.17
C THR A 48 7.07 2.25 10.62
N ASP A 49 8.33 1.88 10.81
CA ASP A 49 8.97 1.96 12.12
C ASP A 49 9.90 3.18 12.22
N LYS A 50 10.74 3.23 13.26
CA LYS A 50 11.66 4.37 13.51
C LYS A 50 13.04 4.15 12.86
N SER A 51 13.21 3.08 12.09
CA SER A 51 14.49 2.59 11.61
C SER A 51 14.73 2.96 10.13
N HIS A 52 15.31 2.07 9.32
CA HIS A 52 15.84 2.37 7.99
C HIS A 52 14.76 2.93 7.05
N SER A 53 15.04 4.05 6.39
CA SER A 53 14.15 4.63 5.38
C SER A 53 14.66 4.35 3.95
N ASP A 54 13.74 4.18 3.00
CA ASP A 54 14.03 3.98 1.57
C ASP A 54 13.20 4.94 0.69
N ILE A 55 13.27 4.81 -0.65
CA ILE A 55 12.64 5.74 -1.62
C ILE A 55 11.10 5.81 -1.50
N GLY A 56 10.48 4.84 -0.83
CA GLY A 56 9.03 4.76 -0.63
C GLY A 56 8.25 4.37 -1.88
N PHE A 57 7.08 4.99 -2.06
CA PHE A 57 6.14 4.63 -3.10
C PHE A 57 5.57 5.84 -3.85
N ARG A 58 5.04 5.59 -5.06
CA ARG A 58 4.31 6.56 -5.86
C ARG A 58 3.09 5.87 -6.46
N ILE A 59 1.94 6.48 -6.32
CA ILE A 59 0.67 5.98 -6.86
C ILE A 59 0.23 6.90 -7.99
N ARG A 60 -0.28 6.29 -9.06
CA ARG A 60 -1.07 6.95 -10.11
C ARG A 60 -2.43 6.28 -10.11
N TYR A 61 -3.49 7.07 -10.11
CA TYR A 61 -4.87 6.63 -10.11
C TYR A 61 -5.61 7.33 -11.25
N GLU A 62 -6.59 6.64 -11.83
CA GLU A 62 -7.42 7.08 -12.96
C GLU A 62 -8.87 6.67 -12.72
#